data_AF-A0AB36X6Z0-F1
#
_entry.id   AF-A0AB36X6Z0-F1
#
_cell.length_a   1.000
_cell.length_b   1.000
_cell.length_c   1.000
_cell.angle_alpha   90.00
_cell.angle_beta   90.00
_cell.angle_gamma   90.00
#
_symmetry.space_group_name_H-M   'P 1'
#
loop_
_entity.id
_entity.type
_entity.pdbx_description
1 polymer ?
#
loop_
_entity_poly.entity_id
_entity_poly.type
_entity_poly.pdbx_seq_one_letter_code
_entity_poly.pdbx_strand_id
1 'polypeptide(L)'
;FRSHLDISAVWAWLLVLVLLPVVGFLIYFVFGLKLRANRMQDLMTQRLLCIDDLVDQQQQALAAGQPLIVTPGSGGLSQLARTLLPAGDPLVTTHNDGQVLALREAFFKQLFEDIAMATEHIQIEAFTI
;
A
#
# COMPACT_ATOMS: atom_id res chain seq x y z
N PHE A 1 16.42 -3.85 -25.43
CA PHE A 1 17.22 -4.63 -24.46
C PHE A 1 16.50 -5.94 -24.17
N ARG A 2 17.00 -7.06 -24.68
CA ARG A 2 16.41 -8.38 -24.45
C ARG A 2 16.87 -8.85 -23.08
N SER A 3 15.95 -9.03 -22.15
CA SER A 3 16.20 -9.73 -20.90
C SER A 3 16.77 -11.11 -21.25
N HIS A 4 18.00 -11.39 -20.80
CA HIS A 4 18.46 -12.76 -20.73
C HIS A 4 17.50 -13.46 -19.77
N LEU A 5 16.51 -14.17 -20.30
CA LEU A 5 15.83 -15.20 -19.54
C LEU A 5 16.97 -16.11 -19.08
N ASP A 6 17.20 -16.19 -17.77
CA ASP A 6 18.31 -16.97 -17.21
C ASP A 6 18.07 -18.44 -17.55
N ILE A 7 18.55 -18.85 -18.72
CA ILE A 7 18.43 -20.20 -19.28
C ILE A 7 18.97 -21.21 -18.24
N SER A 8 20.00 -20.82 -17.48
CA SER A 8 20.57 -21.57 -16.37
C SER A 8 19.54 -21.95 -15.30
N ALA A 9 18.64 -21.03 -14.92
CA ALA A 9 17.61 -21.32 -13.91
C ALA A 9 16.58 -22.34 -14.42
N VAL A 10 16.24 -22.29 -15.72
CA VAL A 10 15.33 -23.26 -16.34
C VAL A 10 15.94 -24.66 -16.36
N TRP A 11 17.23 -24.78 -16.70
CA TRP A 11 17.94 -26.07 -16.70
C TRP A 11 18.11 -26.64 -15.29
N ALA A 12 18.37 -25.80 -14.29
CA ALA A 12 18.47 -26.23 -12.90
C ALA A 12 17.14 -26.83 -12.40
N TRP A 13 16.01 -26.18 -12.67
CA TRP A 13 14.68 -26.71 -12.31
C TRP A 13 14.34 -28.00 -13.03
N LEU A 14 14.75 -28.14 -14.30
CA LEU A 14 14.53 -29.35 -15.08
C LEU A 14 15.30 -30.53 -14.49
N LEU A 15 16.55 -30.31 -14.06
CA LEU A 15 17.37 -31.34 -13.42
C LEU A 15 16.80 -31.78 -12.05
N VAL A 16 16.28 -30.83 -11.27
CA VAL A 16 15.62 -31.11 -9.97
C VAL A 16 14.36 -31.97 -10.17
N LEU A 17 13.55 -31.68 -11.20
CA LEU A 17 12.35 -32.45 -11.53
C LEU A 17 12.66 -33.88 -12.02
N VAL A 18 13.77 -34.08 -12.73
CA VAL A 18 14.20 -35.42 -13.17
C VAL A 18 14.72 -36.26 -11.99
N LEU A 19 15.47 -35.64 -11.07
CA LEU A 19 16.06 -36.36 -9.93
C LEU A 19 15.02 -36.74 -8.88
N LEU A 20 14.01 -35.89 -8.68
CA LEU A 20 13.00 -36.00 -7.64
C LEU A 20 11.60 -35.65 -8.19
N PRO A 21 10.91 -36.57 -8.89
CA PRO A 21 9.69 -36.25 -9.62
C PRO A 21 8.53 -35.80 -8.72
N VAL A 22 8.40 -36.38 -7.52
CA VAL A 22 7.32 -36.02 -6.58
C VAL A 22 7.66 -34.77 -5.78
N VAL A 23 8.89 -34.69 -5.25
CA VAL A 23 9.31 -33.58 -4.38
C VAL A 23 9.55 -32.31 -5.19
N GLY A 24 10.16 -32.41 -6.37
CA GLY A 24 10.38 -31.27 -7.27
C GLY A 24 9.07 -30.62 -7.72
N PHE A 25 8.03 -31.42 -7.96
CA PHE A 25 6.69 -30.92 -8.28
C PHE A 25 6.09 -30.14 -7.10
N LEU A 26 6.25 -30.63 -5.87
CA LEU A 26 5.75 -29.96 -4.67
C LEU A 26 6.45 -28.61 -4.44
N ILE A 27 7.78 -28.57 -4.57
CA ILE A 27 8.58 -27.34 -4.39
C ILE A 27 8.27 -26.36 -5.54
N TYR A 28 8.13 -26.83 -6.78
CA TYR A 28 7.73 -26.00 -7.91
C TYR A 28 6.33 -25.40 -7.72
N PHE A 29 5.39 -26.14 -7.13
CA PHE A 29 4.06 -25.63 -6.81
C PHE A 29 4.10 -24.51 -5.75
N VAL A 30 4.96 -24.63 -4.74
CA VAL A 30 5.11 -23.62 -3.67
C VAL A 30 5.87 -22.38 -4.14
N PHE A 31 6.97 -22.54 -4.88
CA PHE A 31 7.84 -21.42 -5.29
C PHE A 31 7.57 -20.89 -6.70
N GLY A 32 6.97 -21.69 -7.58
CA GLY A 32 6.68 -21.36 -8.97
C GLY A 32 5.32 -20.67 -9.18
N LEU A 33 4.44 -20.70 -8.18
CA LEU A 33 3.19 -19.95 -8.19
C LEU A 33 3.48 -18.47 -7.92
N LYS A 34 4.01 -17.76 -8.92
CA LYS A 34 3.99 -16.29 -8.92
C LYS A 34 2.53 -15.87 -8.76
N LEU A 35 2.17 -15.40 -7.57
CA LEU A 35 0.85 -14.84 -7.27
C LEU A 35 0.49 -13.91 -8.42
N ARG A 36 -0.59 -14.25 -9.12
CA ARG A 36 -1.03 -13.62 -10.37
C ARG A 36 -1.21 -12.12 -10.14
N ALA A 37 -0.15 -11.35 -10.40
CA ALA A 37 -0.04 -9.91 -10.14
C ALA A 37 -1.22 -9.10 -10.71
N ASN A 38 -1.82 -9.60 -11.80
CA ASN A 38 -2.94 -8.96 -12.48
C ASN A 38 -4.18 -8.77 -11.58
N ARG A 39 -4.49 -9.70 -10.65
CA ARG A 39 -5.65 -9.49 -9.75
C ARG A 39 -5.40 -8.40 -8.71
N MET A 40 -4.14 -8.21 -8.30
CA MET A 40 -3.78 -7.15 -7.36
C MET A 40 -3.78 -5.78 -8.05
N GLN A 41 -3.39 -5.74 -9.33
CA GLN A 41 -3.44 -4.54 -10.16
C GLN A 41 -4.88 -4.05 -10.38
N ASP A 42 -5.82 -4.94 -10.74
CA ASP A 42 -7.22 -4.54 -10.97
C ASP A 42 -7.88 -3.94 -9.71
N LEU A 43 -7.61 -4.53 -8.53
CA LEU A 43 -8.11 -4.01 -7.25
C LEU A 43 -7.48 -2.66 -6.88
N MET A 44 -6.20 -2.46 -7.20
CA MET A 44 -5.53 -1.16 -7.02
C MET A 44 -6.16 -0.10 -7.93
N THR A 45 -6.41 -0.42 -9.21
CA THR A 45 -7.00 0.52 -10.17
C THR A 45 -8.40 0.96 -9.76
N GLN A 46 -9.25 0.04 -9.28
CA GLN A 46 -10.59 0.38 -8.79
C GLN A 46 -10.55 1.27 -7.54
N ARG A 47 -9.60 1.03 -6.62
CA ARG A 47 -9.42 1.89 -5.44
C ARG A 47 -8.94 3.28 -5.81
N LEU A 48 -8.01 3.41 -6.75
CA LEU A 48 -7.52 4.72 -7.21
C LEU A 48 -8.65 5.56 -7.79
N LEU A 49 -9.47 4.99 -8.70
CA LEU A 49 -10.58 5.72 -9.31
C LEU A 49 -11.59 6.26 -8.29
N CYS A 50 -11.89 5.47 -7.24
CA CYS A 50 -12.78 5.90 -6.17
C CYS A 50 -12.19 7.05 -5.33
N ILE A 51 -10.88 7.02 -5.07
CA ILE A 51 -10.19 8.09 -4.34
C ILE A 51 -10.18 9.37 -5.18
N ASP A 52 -9.91 9.27 -6.48
CA ASP A 52 -9.88 10.41 -7.40
C ASP A 52 -11.25 11.11 -7.44
N ASP A 53 -12.35 10.35 -7.57
CA ASP A 53 -13.72 10.88 -7.51
C ASP A 53 -14.01 11.62 -6.20
N LEU A 54 -13.53 11.10 -5.07
CA LEU A 54 -13.71 11.74 -3.75
C LEU A 54 -12.90 13.03 -3.61
N VAL A 55 -11.67 13.06 -4.15
CA VAL A 55 -10.84 14.26 -4.17
C VAL A 55 -11.49 15.34 -5.03
N ASP A 56 -12.00 15.00 -6.22
CA ASP A 56 -12.71 15.93 -7.10
C ASP A 56 -13.94 16.51 -6.42
N GLN A 57 -14.71 15.69 -5.70
CA GLN A 57 -15.85 16.17 -4.91
C GLN A 57 -15.44 17.15 -3.82
N GLN A 58 -14.35 16.88 -3.08
CA GLN A 58 -13.85 17.78 -2.06
C GLN A 58 -13.36 19.11 -2.66
N GLN A 59 -12.69 19.06 -3.82
CA GLN A 59 -12.25 20.27 -4.53
C GLN A 59 -13.44 21.11 -5.00
N GLN A 60 -14.50 20.48 -5.53
CA GLN A 60 -15.73 21.17 -5.92
C GLN A 60 -16.44 21.79 -4.71
N ALA A 61 -16.51 21.08 -3.58
CA ALA A 61 -17.08 21.62 -2.34
C ALA A 61 -16.30 22.84 -1.84
N LEU A 62 -14.97 22.81 -1.91
CA LEU A 62 -14.12 23.96 -1.59
C LEU A 62 -14.35 25.15 -2.53
N ALA A 63 -14.46 24.90 -3.84
CA ALA A 63 -14.76 25.94 -4.83
C ALA A 63 -16.15 26.57 -4.60
N ALA A 64 -17.12 25.77 -4.14
CA ALA A 64 -18.45 26.24 -3.73
C ALA A 64 -18.46 26.93 -2.36
N GLY A 65 -17.31 27.09 -1.70
CA GLY A 65 -17.17 27.75 -0.40
C GLY A 65 -17.58 26.89 0.79
N GLN A 66 -17.85 25.60 0.61
CA GLN A 66 -18.24 24.70 1.69
C GLN A 66 -17.02 24.32 2.55
N PRO A 67 -17.18 24.23 3.88
CA PRO A 67 -16.11 23.77 4.75
C PRO A 67 -15.96 22.24 4.68
N LEU A 68 -14.73 21.76 4.47
CA LEU A 68 -14.42 20.31 4.53
C LEU A 68 -14.37 19.78 5.98
N ILE A 69 -14.04 20.66 6.93
CA ILE A 69 -13.89 20.33 8.35
C ILE A 69 -14.92 21.17 9.12
N VAL A 70 -15.85 20.50 9.79
CA VAL A 70 -16.97 21.16 10.50
C VAL A 70 -16.69 21.32 12.00
N THR A 71 -15.48 20.99 12.46
CA THR A 71 -15.13 21.05 13.89
C THR A 71 -15.03 22.50 14.39
N PRO A 72 -15.63 22.86 15.55
CA PRO A 72 -15.48 24.18 16.15
C PRO A 72 -13.99 24.52 16.38
N GLY A 73 -13.55 25.72 15.97
CA GLY A 73 -12.14 26.15 16.10
C GLY A 73 -11.20 25.70 14.98
N SER A 74 -11.70 25.02 13.94
CA SER A 74 -10.91 24.47 12.83
C SER A 74 -10.57 25.47 11.71
N GLY A 75 -10.69 26.79 11.95
CA GLY A 75 -10.46 27.81 10.91
C GLY A 75 -9.10 27.66 10.21
N GLY A 76 -8.04 27.42 11.01
CA GLY A 76 -6.69 27.16 10.47
C GLY A 76 -6.59 25.85 9.70
N LEU A 77 -7.23 24.77 10.18
CA LEU A 77 -7.23 23.46 9.52
C LEU A 77 -7.97 23.50 8.18
N SER A 78 -9.08 24.25 8.10
CA SER A 78 -9.83 24.46 6.86
C SER A 78 -9.01 25.21 5.82
N GLN A 79 -8.18 26.17 6.25
CA GLN A 79 -7.30 26.91 5.35
C GLN A 79 -6.11 26.07 4.88
N LEU A 80 -5.55 25.23 5.75
CA LEU A 80 -4.54 24.23 5.37
C LEU A 80 -5.11 23.24 4.36
N ALA A 81 -6.27 22.65 4.63
CA ALA A 81 -6.94 21.73 3.70
C ALA A 81 -7.17 22.38 2.32
N ARG A 82 -7.60 23.64 2.28
CA ARG A 82 -7.77 24.42 1.02
C ARG A 82 -6.48 24.62 0.24
N THR A 83 -5.36 24.73 0.95
CA THR A 83 -4.04 24.99 0.32
C THR A 83 -3.42 23.69 -0.19
N LEU A 84 -3.61 22.59 0.55
CA LEU A 84 -2.95 21.30 0.29
C LEU A 84 -3.71 20.43 -0.73
N LEU A 85 -5.05 20.44 -0.72
CA LEU A 85 -5.84 19.62 -1.66
C LEU A 85 -5.48 19.83 -3.15
N PRO A 86 -5.31 21.06 -3.63
CA PRO A 86 -4.94 21.29 -5.03
C PRO A 86 -3.49 20.91 -5.35
N ALA A 87 -2.63 20.75 -4.34
CA ALA A 87 -1.22 20.40 -4.52
C ALA A 87 -0.98 18.90 -4.80
N GLY A 88 -2.06 18.10 -4.84
CA GLY A 88 -1.99 16.65 -5.05
C GLY A 88 -1.86 15.84 -3.76
N ASP A 89 -2.11 16.47 -2.61
CA ASP A 89 -2.12 15.77 -1.32
C ASP A 89 -3.34 14.83 -1.19
N PRO A 90 -3.23 13.77 -0.35
CA PRO A 90 -4.29 12.80 -0.17
C PRO A 90 -5.58 13.42 0.39
N LEU A 91 -6.70 12.74 0.10
CA LEU A 91 -8.05 13.02 0.60
C LEU A 91 -8.03 13.44 2.09
N VAL A 92 -8.68 14.56 2.40
CA VAL A 92 -8.81 15.00 3.81
C VAL A 92 -9.86 14.13 4.48
N THR A 93 -9.41 13.30 5.43
CA THR A 93 -10.27 12.51 6.31
C THR A 93 -10.44 13.19 7.66
N THR A 94 -11.60 12.99 8.29
CA THR A 94 -11.88 13.48 9.65
C THR A 94 -12.16 12.30 10.56
N HIS A 95 -12.06 12.51 11.89
CA HIS A 95 -12.30 11.46 12.89
C HIS A 95 -11.31 10.28 12.83
N ASN A 96 -10.05 10.55 12.47
CA ASN A 96 -9.00 9.54 12.53
C ASN A 96 -8.56 9.33 13.98
N ASP A 97 -8.40 8.06 14.38
CA ASP A 97 -7.68 7.71 15.60
C ASP A 97 -6.19 7.55 15.25
N GLY A 98 -5.37 8.43 15.80
CA GLY A 98 -3.95 8.53 15.46
C GLY A 98 -3.12 8.66 16.72
N GLN A 99 -2.08 7.83 16.81
CA GLN A 99 -1.13 7.88 17.92
C GLN A 99 0.21 8.43 17.45
N VAL A 100 0.71 9.47 18.12
CA VAL A 100 2.04 10.03 17.84
C VAL A 100 3.06 9.36 18.74
N LEU A 101 3.95 8.58 18.14
CA LEU A 101 5.06 7.93 18.83
C LEU A 101 6.34 8.76 18.61
N ALA A 102 6.64 9.65 19.56
CA ALA A 102 7.83 10.49 19.49
C ALA A 102 9.14 9.75 19.82
N LEU A 103 9.05 8.63 20.55
CA LEU A 103 10.21 7.89 21.03
C LEU A 103 10.43 6.64 20.19
N ARG A 104 11.66 6.46 19.71
CA ARG A 104 12.05 5.34 18.84
C ARG A 104 11.78 3.97 19.47
N GLU A 105 12.07 3.81 20.75
CA GLU A 105 11.85 2.55 21.48
C GLU A 105 10.37 2.17 21.54
N ALA A 106 9.50 3.15 21.77
CA ALA A 106 8.05 2.96 21.75
C ALA A 106 7.56 2.60 20.34
N PHE A 107 8.10 3.26 19.31
CA PHE A 107 7.80 2.93 17.91
C PHE A 107 8.14 1.48 17.56
N PHE A 108 9.35 1.01 17.85
CA PHE A 108 9.73 -0.36 17.52
C PHE A 108 8.93 -1.39 18.31
N LYS A 109 8.66 -1.12 19.59
CA LYS A 109 7.81 -2.00 20.40
C LYS A 109 6.41 -2.15 19.79
N GLN A 110 5.76 -1.04 19.46
CA GLN A 110 4.43 -1.03 18.84
C GLN A 110 4.45 -1.73 17.47
N LEU A 111 5.44 -1.44 16.63
CA LEU A 111 5.59 -2.05 15.31
C LEU A 111 5.64 -3.58 15.39
N PHE A 112 6.43 -4.14 16.32
CA PHE A 112 6.51 -5.59 16.48
C PHE A 112 5.23 -6.20 17.03
N GLU A 113 4.52 -5.48 17.91
CA GLU A 113 3.21 -5.88 18.42
C GLU A 113 2.15 -5.90 17.31
N ASP A 114 2.09 -4.84 16.49
CA ASP A 114 1.19 -4.73 15.34
C ASP A 114 1.45 -5.83 14.31
N ILE A 115 2.72 -6.14 14.03
CA ILE A 115 3.12 -7.25 13.14
C ILE A 115 2.66 -8.59 13.71
N ALA A 116 2.74 -8.80 15.03
CA ALA A 116 2.33 -10.03 15.67
C ALA A 116 0.79 -10.21 15.70
N MET A 117 0.03 -9.11 15.72
CA MET A 117 -1.44 -9.14 15.74
C MET A 117 -2.08 -9.13 14.34
N ALA A 118 -1.34 -8.79 13.29
CA ALA A 118 -1.86 -8.69 11.93
C ALA A 118 -2.31 -10.06 11.37
N THR A 119 -3.55 -10.13 10.88
CA THR A 119 -4.17 -11.38 10.39
C THR A 119 -4.23 -11.49 8.87
N GLU A 120 -4.33 -10.37 8.16
CA GLU A 120 -4.53 -10.36 6.70
C GLU A 120 -3.33 -9.86 5.91
N HIS A 121 -2.87 -8.64 6.19
CA HIS A 121 -1.82 -7.99 5.40
C HIS A 121 -0.97 -7.06 6.26
N ILE A 122 0.33 -7.01 5.94
CA ILE A 122 1.29 -6.09 6.52
C ILE A 122 1.98 -5.37 5.36
N GLN A 123 1.91 -4.04 5.34
CA GLN A 123 2.55 -3.17 4.35
C GLN A 123 3.62 -2.34 5.07
N ILE A 124 4.87 -2.46 4.67
CA ILE A 124 5.99 -1.75 5.29
C ILE A 124 6.79 -1.03 4.21
N GLU A 125 6.93 0.27 4.37
CA GLU A 125 7.81 1.12 3.56
C GLU A 125 8.81 1.79 4.50
N ALA A 126 10.11 1.63 4.21
CA ALA A 126 11.19 2.19 5.02
C ALA A 126 12.24 2.83 4.12
N PHE A 127 12.68 4.02 4.51
CA PHE A 127 13.71 4.78 3.81
C PHE A 127 14.98 4.81 4.65
N THR A 128 16.11 4.60 4.00
CA THR A 128 17.44 4.81 4.60
C THR A 128 18.13 5.93 3.83
N ILE A 129 18.88 6.75 4.55
CA ILE A 129 19.72 7.83 4.00
C ILE A 129 21.17 7.35 3.97
#